data_AF-A0A6S5TS11-F1
#
_entry.id   AF-A0A6S5TS11-F1
#
_cell.length_a   1.000
_cell.length_b   1.000
_cell.length_c   1.000
_cell.angle_alpha   90.00
_cell.angle_beta   90.00
_cell.angle_gamma   90.00
#
_symmetry.space_group_name_H-M   'P 1'
#
loop_
_entity.id
_entity.type
_entity.pdbx_description
1 polymer ?
#
loop_
_entity_poly.entity_id
_entity_poly.type
_entity_poly.pdbx_seq_one_letter_code
_entity_poly.pdbx_strand_id
1 'polypeptide(L)' 'MHALDPDENSRWIYRLMIDRNHQGRGYGRAALRALMAHLHSLPGGPSVALGVDPENVGARRLYASEGFVETGEVIEVS' A
#
# COMPACT_ATOMS: atom_id res chain seq x y z
N MET A 1 -0.76 20.35 -19.14
CA MET A 1 -1.31 19.09 -19.67
C MET A 1 -0.31 18.01 -19.34
N HIS A 2 -0.56 17.22 -18.30
CA HIS A 2 0.18 15.98 -18.05
C HIS A 2 -0.76 14.85 -18.40
N ALA A 3 -0.32 13.99 -19.31
CA ALA A 3 -1.04 12.79 -19.71
C ALA A 3 -1.16 11.90 -18.47
N LEU A 4 -2.38 11.66 -18.01
CA LEU A 4 -2.68 10.50 -17.18
C LEU A 4 -2.34 9.30 -18.05
N ASP A 5 -1.35 8.51 -17.65
CA ASP A 5 -1.10 7.24 -18.30
C ASP A 5 -2.37 6.38 -18.07
N PRO A 6 -3.02 5.82 -19.10
CA PRO A 6 -4.23 5.01 -18.92
C PRO A 6 -4.01 3.77 -18.03
N ASP A 7 -2.75 3.43 -17.78
CA ASP A 7 -2.30 2.36 -16.88
C ASP A 7 -2.28 2.80 -15.39
N GLU A 8 -2.49 4.08 -15.07
CA GLU A 8 -2.58 4.64 -13.70
C GLU A 8 -3.87 4.28 -12.94
N ASN A 9 -4.58 3.23 -13.33
CA ASN A 9 -5.83 2.83 -12.68
C ASN A 9 -5.61 2.12 -11.32
N SER A 10 -4.52 2.46 -10.63
CA SER A 10 -4.12 1.90 -9.34
C SER A 10 -4.74 2.68 -8.19
N ARG A 11 -5.36 1.96 -7.24
CA ARG A 11 -5.89 2.56 -6.02
C ARG A 11 -4.74 2.82 -5.04
N TRP A 12 -4.62 4.07 -4.57
CA TRP A 12 -3.54 4.47 -3.66
C TRP A 12 -3.94 4.35 -2.19
N ILE A 13 -3.10 3.67 -1.40
CA ILE A 13 -3.17 3.69 0.07
C ILE A 13 -2.21 4.76 0.57
N TYR A 14 -2.77 5.91 1.00
CA TYR A 14 -1.96 7.04 1.49
C TYR A 14 -1.31 6.77 2.85
N ARG A 15 -2.05 6.18 3.80
CA ARG A 15 -1.55 5.89 5.15
C ARG A 15 -2.18 4.62 5.71
N LEU A 16 -1.33 3.72 6.19
CA LEU A 16 -1.71 2.59 7.04
C LEU A 16 -0.81 2.61 8.27
N MET A 17 -1.38 2.95 9.42
CA MET A 17 -0.63 3.14 10.66
C MET A 17 -1.22 2.26 11.75
N ILE A 18 -0.36 1.52 12.43
CA ILE A 18 -0.71 0.79 13.65
C ILE A 18 -0.07 1.52 14.81
N ASP A 19 -0.88 1.83 15.82
CA ASP A 19 -0.39 2.42 17.07
C ASP A 19 0.81 1.62 17.61
N ARG A 20 1.84 2.34 18.09
CA ARG A 20 3.11 1.73 18.50
C ARG A 20 2.93 0.64 19.56
N ASN A 21 1.99 0.81 20.49
CA ASN A 21 1.73 -0.16 21.56
C ASN A 21 1.04 -1.44 21.06
N HIS A 22 0.58 -1.43 19.81
CA HIS A 22 -0.16 -2.50 19.15
C HIS A 22 0.63 -3.12 17.98
N GLN A 23 1.83 -2.64 17.68
CA GLN A 23 2.70 -3.23 16.65
C GLN A 23 3.23 -4.61 17.06
N GLY A 24 3.70 -5.41 16.09
CA GLY A 24 4.21 -6.76 16.33
C GLY A 24 3.15 -7.83 16.65
N ARG A 25 1.86 -7.45 16.76
CA ARG A 25 0.74 -8.35 17.09
C ARG A 25 -0.07 -8.83 15.89
N GLY A 26 0.42 -8.57 14.67
CA GLY A 26 -0.26 -8.96 13.42
C GLY A 26 -1.35 -7.99 12.94
N TYR A 27 -1.66 -6.91 13.66
CA TYR A 27 -2.70 -5.96 13.25
C TYR A 27 -2.42 -5.24 11.93
N GLY A 28 -1.16 -4.98 11.59
CA GLY A 28 -0.82 -4.40 10.28
C GLY A 28 -1.27 -5.30 9.13
N ARG A 29 -1.06 -6.62 9.27
CA ARG A 29 -1.52 -7.61 8.29
C ARG A 29 -3.04 -7.70 8.24
N ALA A 30 -3.69 -7.75 9.39
CA ALA A 30 -5.15 -7.79 9.47
C ALA A 30 -5.79 -6.56 8.81
N ALA A 31 -5.28 -5.36 9.12
CA ALA A 31 -5.75 -4.10 8.55
C ALA A 31 -5.51 -4.03 7.04
N LEU A 32 -4.31 -4.42 6.56
CA LEU A 32 -4.00 -4.44 5.13
C LEU A 32 -4.95 -5.38 4.37
N ARG A 33 -5.19 -6.59 4.87
CA ARG A 33 -6.12 -7.54 4.24
C ARG A 33 -7.55 -7.03 4.19
N ALA A 34 -8.03 -6.44 5.30
CA ALA A 34 -9.36 -5.83 5.34
C ALA A 34 -9.49 -4.71 4.31
N LEU A 35 -8.46 -3.87 4.18
CA LEU A 35 -8.42 -2.79 3.20
C LEU A 35 -8.39 -3.34 1.76
N MET A 36 -7.53 -4.31 1.45
CA MET A 36 -7.48 -4.94 0.13
C MET A 36 -8.83 -5.59 -0.24
N ALA A 37 -9.47 -6.31 0.69
CA ALA A 37 -10.79 -6.89 0.46
C ALA A 37 -11.84 -5.82 0.12
N HIS A 38 -11.82 -4.68 0.82
CA HIS A 38 -12.68 -3.56 0.49
C HIS A 38 -12.37 -2.98 -0.89
N LEU A 39 -11.10 -2.71 -1.20
CA LEU A 39 -10.68 -2.13 -2.48
C LEU A 39 -11.03 -3.02 -3.68
N HIS A 40 -10.89 -4.34 -3.54
CA HIS A 40 -11.27 -5.33 -4.58
C HIS A 40 -12.79 -5.44 -4.77
N SER A 41 -13.59 -5.04 -3.78
CA SER A 41 -15.06 -5.02 -3.93
C SER A 41 -15.57 -3.85 -4.77
N LEU A 42 -14.74 -2.82 -4.99
CA LEU A 42 -15.11 -1.63 -5.73
C LEU A 42 -14.90 -1.83 -7.24
N PRO A 43 -15.85 -1.41 -8.10
CA PRO A 43 -15.72 -1.57 -9.55
C PRO A 43 -14.55 -0.75 -10.10
N GLY A 44 -13.88 -1.30 -11.12
CA GLY A 44 -12.97 -0.55 -12.00
C GLY A 44 -11.55 -0.28 -11.48
N GLY A 45 -10.95 -1.15 -10.65
CA GLY A 45 -9.56 -0.98 -10.22
C GLY A 45 -8.77 -2.29 -10.22
N PRO A 46 -7.80 -2.51 -11.14
CA PRO A 46 -7.06 -3.76 -11.23
C PRO A 46 -5.91 -3.88 -10.21
N SER A 47 -5.38 -2.77 -9.69
CA SER A 47 -4.14 -2.73 -8.90
C SER A 47 -4.23 -1.80 -7.69
N VAL A 48 -3.44 -2.09 -6.66
CA VAL A 48 -3.33 -1.28 -5.43
C VAL A 48 -1.86 -0.89 -5.25
N ALA A 49 -1.60 0.39 -5.02
CA ALA A 49 -0.27 0.95 -4.82
C ALA A 49 -0.16 1.65 -3.46
N LEU A 50 1.05 1.66 -2.89
CA LEU A 50 1.36 2.37 -1.65
C LEU A 50 2.81 2.82 -1.65
N GLY A 51 3.07 3.94 -0.96
CA GLY A 51 4.43 4.36 -0.62
C GLY A 51 4.87 3.77 0.71
N VAL A 52 6.16 3.44 0.82
CA VAL A 52 6.78 2.99 2.07
C VAL A 52 8.16 3.62 2.22
N ASP A 53 8.46 4.09 3.42
CA ASP A 53 9.80 4.55 3.75
C ASP A 53 10.81 3.38 3.61
N PRO A 54 11.93 3.54 2.88
CA PRO A 54 12.93 2.49 2.71
C PRO A 54 13.48 1.91 4.02
N GLU A 55 13.54 2.73 5.08
CA GLU A 55 13.99 2.36 6.42
C GLU A 55 12.92 1.62 7.22
N ASN A 56 11.65 1.65 6.79
CA ASN A 56 10.56 0.91 7.41
C ASN A 56 10.56 -0.57 6.97
N VAL A 57 11.60 -1.29 7.38
CA VAL A 57 11.82 -2.72 7.08
C VAL A 57 10.61 -3.58 7.48
N GLY A 58 9.93 -3.22 8.58
CA GLY A 58 8.74 -3.94 9.05
C GLY A 58 7.58 -3.86 8.06
N ALA A 59 7.28 -2.65 7.57
CA ALA A 59 6.23 -2.46 6.56
C ALA A 59 6.62 -3.09 5.21
N ARG A 60 7.86 -2.90 4.75
CA ARG A 60 8.36 -3.52 3.51
C ARG A 60 8.21 -5.05 3.52
N ARG A 61 8.62 -5.70 4.61
CA ARG A 61 8.46 -7.16 4.78
C ARG A 61 6.98 -7.57 4.82
N LEU A 62 6.13 -6.78 5.48
CA LEU A 62 4.70 -7.03 5.51
C LEU A 62 4.11 -7.00 4.09
N TYR A 63 4.34 -5.92 3.35
CA TYR A 63 3.81 -5.73 2.00
C TYR A 63 4.31 -6.82 1.04
N ALA A 64 5.61 -7.11 1.05
CA ALA A 64 6.17 -8.21 0.26
C ALA A 64 5.52 -9.56 0.60
N SER A 65 5.28 -9.84 1.88
CA SER A 65 4.62 -11.08 2.32
C SER A 65 3.12 -11.17 1.95
N GLU A 66 2.52 -10.07 1.53
CA GLU A 66 1.12 -9.98 1.07
C GLU A 66 1.04 -9.80 -0.45
N GLY A 67 2.16 -9.97 -1.17
CA GLY A 67 2.20 -10.01 -2.64
C GLY A 67 2.50 -8.67 -3.32
N PHE A 68 2.78 -7.61 -2.57
CA PHE A 68 3.26 -6.35 -3.16
C PHE A 68 4.68 -6.51 -3.69
N VAL A 69 4.96 -5.85 -4.80
CA VAL A 69 6.28 -5.82 -5.46
C VAL A 69 6.80 -4.39 -5.45
N GLU A 70 8.08 -4.21 -5.19
CA GLU A 70 8.71 -2.88 -5.23
C GLU A 70 8.78 -2.39 -6.69
N THR A 71 8.22 -1.21 -6.95
CA THR A 71 8.26 -0.56 -8.28
C THR A 71 9.55 0.23 -8.50
N GLY A 72 10.25 0.60 -7.43
CA GLY A 72 11.41 1.50 -7.47
C GLY A 72 11.05 2.98 -7.64
N GLU A 73 9.77 3.30 -7.75
CA GLU A 73 9.29 4.68 -7.84
C GLU A 73 9.45 5.40 -6.51
N VAL A 74 9.92 6.65 -6.56
CA VAL A 74 10.06 7.52 -5.41
C VAL A 74 9.04 8.64 -5.54
N ILE A 75 8.24 8.81 -4.49
CA ILE A 75 7.25 9.89 -4.42
C ILE A 75 7.90 11.05 -3.68
N GLU A 76 8.16 12.15 -4.38
CA GLU A 76 8.57 13.40 -3.74
C GLU A 76 7.38 14.03 -3.03
N VAL A 77 7.49 14.16 -1.71
CA VAL A 77 6.51 14.91 -0.90
C VAL A 77 7.06 16.32 -0.74
N SER A 78 6.46 17.28 -1.43
CA SER A 78 6.77 18.72 -1.36
C SER A 78 6.34 19.34 -0.03
#